data_AF-A0A836AJP2-F1
#
_entry.id   AF-A0A836AJP2-F1
#
_cell.length_a   1.000
_cell.length_b   1.000
_cell.length_c   1.000
_cell.angle_alpha   90.00
_cell.angle_beta   90.00
_cell.angle_gamma   90.00
#
_symmetry.space_group_name_H-M   'P 1'
#
loop_
_entity.id
_entity.type
_entity.pdbx_description
1 polymer ?
#
loop_
_entity_poly.entity_id
_entity_poly.type
_entity_poly.pdbx_seq_one_letter_code
_entity_poly.pdbx_strand_id
1 'polypeptide(L)'
;MPNNLIFRHKCGVRFTWKHFVQYYLARGLVDRLEVLNKQFVRVIPAPGTSLEKYAWFSIGSVDTFKRNLGTAQWELGIEPLNQTAMVYTSESDGIFL
;
A
#
# COMPACT_ATOMS: atom_id res chain seq x y z
N MET A 1 12.73 -13.58 17.41
CA MET A 1 12.78 -13.58 15.93
C MET A 1 12.42 -12.18 15.46
N PRO A 2 13.24 -11.47 14.67
CA PRO A 2 12.90 -10.11 14.25
C PRO A 2 11.70 -10.14 13.28
N ASN A 3 10.80 -9.16 13.42
CA ASN A 3 9.47 -9.14 12.81
C ASN A 3 9.50 -9.25 11.27
N ASN A 4 8.77 -10.23 10.73
CA ASN A 4 8.85 -10.68 9.33
C ASN A 4 8.32 -9.65 8.30
N LEU A 5 7.57 -8.63 8.72
CA LEU A 5 7.04 -7.61 7.78
C LEU A 5 8.14 -6.81 7.10
N ILE A 6 9.24 -6.54 7.81
CA ILE A 6 10.37 -5.77 7.28
C ILE A 6 11.15 -6.62 6.27
N PHE A 7 11.41 -7.86 6.63
CA PHE A 7 12.07 -8.82 5.75
C PHE A 7 11.26 -9.07 4.48
N ARG A 8 9.93 -9.15 4.58
CA ARG A 8 9.04 -9.31 3.42
C ARG A 8 9.08 -8.11 2.47
N HIS A 9 9.18 -6.88 2.95
CA HIS A 9 9.36 -5.75 2.03
C HIS A 9 10.75 -5.76 1.38
N LYS A 10 11.82 -6.17 2.09
CA LYS A 10 13.16 -6.27 1.48
C LYS A 10 13.22 -7.28 0.33
N CYS A 11 12.36 -8.30 0.37
CA CYS A 11 12.25 -9.33 -0.67
C CYS A 11 11.15 -9.06 -1.72
N GLY A 12 10.34 -8.01 -1.54
CA GLY A 12 9.24 -7.63 -2.44
C GLY A 12 9.68 -6.81 -3.65
N VAL A 13 8.82 -6.66 -4.64
CA VAL A 13 9.07 -5.83 -5.83
C VAL A 13 8.80 -4.36 -5.50
N ARG A 14 9.81 -3.51 -5.71
CA ARG A 14 9.68 -2.06 -5.57
C ARG A 14 9.08 -1.46 -6.84
N PHE A 15 8.03 -0.65 -6.68
CA PHE A 15 7.42 0.10 -7.78
C PHE A 15 7.47 1.61 -7.54
N THR A 16 7.16 2.39 -8.57
CA THR A 16 6.92 3.82 -8.44
C THR A 16 5.44 4.09 -8.15
N TRP A 17 5.15 5.28 -7.59
CA TRP A 17 3.78 5.77 -7.43
C TRP A 17 2.97 5.68 -8.73
N LYS A 18 3.56 6.13 -9.85
CA LYS A 18 2.93 6.09 -11.17
C LYS A 18 2.52 4.67 -11.57
N HIS A 19 3.41 3.70 -11.37
CA HIS A 19 3.12 2.30 -11.69
C HIS A 19 1.99 1.75 -10.80
N PHE A 20 1.99 2.09 -9.51
CA PHE A 20 0.90 1.74 -8.60
C PHE A 20 -0.45 2.28 -9.08
N VAL A 21 -0.54 3.56 -9.43
CA VAL A 21 -1.80 4.17 -9.88
C VAL A 21 -2.30 3.51 -11.17
N GLN A 22 -1.44 3.35 -12.17
CA GLN A 22 -1.84 2.86 -13.50
C GLN A 22 -2.23 1.38 -13.51
N TYR A 23 -1.49 0.53 -12.79
CA TYR A 23 -1.63 -0.93 -12.91
C TYR A 23 -2.41 -1.58 -11.77
N TYR A 24 -2.63 -0.88 -10.66
CA TYR A 24 -3.33 -1.43 -9.51
C TYR A 24 -4.55 -0.58 -9.13
N LEU A 25 -4.34 0.69 -8.77
CA LEU A 25 -5.42 1.55 -8.25
C LEU A 25 -6.50 1.78 -9.30
N ALA A 26 -6.13 2.20 -10.51
CA ALA A 26 -7.07 2.45 -11.61
C ALA A 26 -7.82 1.21 -12.09
N ARG A 27 -7.33 0.02 -11.76
CA ARG A 27 -7.94 -1.27 -12.15
C ARG A 27 -8.78 -1.89 -11.02
N GLY A 28 -8.88 -1.23 -9.86
CA GLY A 28 -9.59 -1.78 -8.70
C GLY A 28 -8.94 -3.04 -8.12
N LEU A 29 -7.63 -3.24 -8.34
CA LEU A 29 -6.92 -4.45 -7.90
C LEU A 29 -6.34 -4.33 -6.49
N VAL A 30 -6.73 -3.30 -5.73
CA VAL A 30 -6.18 -2.99 -4.40
C VAL A 30 -7.27 -3.22 -3.36
N ASP A 31 -7.01 -4.10 -2.41
CA ASP A 31 -7.83 -4.28 -1.21
C ASP A 31 -7.55 -3.17 -0.20
N ARG A 32 -6.27 -3.02 0.16
CA ARG A 32 -5.79 -2.05 1.15
C ARG A 32 -4.32 -1.70 0.97
N LEU A 33 -3.91 -0.62 1.62
CA LEU A 33 -2.53 -0.15 1.67
C LEU A 33 -2.02 -0.20 3.10
N GLU A 34 -0.90 -0.87 3.32
CA GLU A 34 -0.25 -0.93 4.64
C GLU A 34 0.90 0.08 4.68
N VAL A 35 0.75 1.13 5.48
CA VAL A 35 1.76 2.15 5.72
C VAL A 35 2.69 1.66 6.83
N LEU A 36 3.91 1.26 6.44
CA LEU A 36 4.94 0.70 7.31
C LEU A 36 5.92 1.79 7.74
N ASN A 37 6.05 1.97 9.06
CA ASN A 37 7.01 2.90 9.69
C ASN A 37 6.96 4.32 9.14
N LYS A 38 5.82 4.74 8.60
CA LYS A 38 5.61 6.04 7.92
C LYS A 38 6.57 6.31 6.75
N GLN A 39 7.28 5.30 6.27
CA GLN A 39 8.32 5.41 5.24
C GLN A 39 7.98 4.62 3.97
N PHE A 40 7.21 3.55 4.11
CA PHE A 40 6.88 2.66 2.99
C PHE A 40 5.40 2.34 2.97
N VAL A 41 4.90 2.03 1.79
CA VAL A 41 3.55 1.53 1.59
C VAL A 41 3.63 0.18 0.90
N ARG A 42 2.99 -0.83 1.48
CA ARG A 42 2.78 -2.14 0.88
C ARG A 42 1.39 -2.20 0.27
N VAL A 43 1.30 -2.71 -0.95
CA VAL A 43 0.03 -2.89 -1.66
C VAL A 43 -0.50 -4.27 -1.35
N ILE A 44 -1.72 -4.34 -0.83
CA ILE A 44 -2.45 -5.60 -0.65
C ILE A 44 -3.43 -5.74 -1.80
N PRO A 45 -3.28 -6.77 -2.64
CA PRO A 45 -4.16 -6.96 -3.77
C PRO A 45 -5.54 -7.45 -3.31
N ALA A 46 -6.57 -7.17 -4.12
CA ALA A 46 -7.91 -7.72 -3.93
C ALA A 46 -7.90 -9.26 -3.88
N PRO A 47 -8.76 -9.90 -3.06
CA PRO A 47 -8.87 -11.35 -3.03
C PRO A 47 -9.15 -11.92 -4.43
N GLY A 48 -8.45 -13.00 -4.80
CA GLY A 48 -8.49 -13.57 -6.14
C GLY A 48 -7.51 -12.95 -7.16
N THR A 49 -6.81 -11.86 -6.80
CA THR A 49 -5.70 -11.32 -7.59
C THR A 49 -4.40 -12.00 -7.17
N SER A 50 -3.84 -12.86 -8.02
CA SER A 50 -2.55 -13.49 -7.79
C SER A 50 -1.42 -12.49 -8.04
N LEU A 51 -0.93 -11.88 -6.97
CA LEU A 51 0.32 -11.14 -7.01
C LEU A 51 1.46 -12.07 -6.58
N GLU A 52 2.28 -12.52 -7.52
CA GLU A 52 3.35 -13.49 -7.23
C GLU A 52 4.39 -12.99 -6.22
N LYS A 53 4.50 -11.66 -6.04
CA LYS A 53 5.45 -11.02 -5.11
C LYS A 53 4.83 -9.80 -4.45
N TYR A 54 5.10 -9.59 -3.17
CA TYR A 54 4.67 -8.40 -2.44
C TYR A 54 5.15 -7.11 -3.14
N ALA A 55 4.22 -6.18 -3.40
CA ALA A 55 4.50 -4.89 -4.04
C ALA A 55 4.61 -3.78 -3.00
N TRP A 56 5.63 -2.92 -3.12
CA TRP A 56 5.83 -1.80 -2.20
C TRP A 56 6.49 -0.59 -2.85
N PHE A 57 6.34 0.58 -2.23
CA PHE A 57 7.06 1.80 -2.60
C PHE A 57 7.37 2.67 -1.38
N SER A 58 8.42 3.49 -1.50
CA SER A 58 8.79 4.47 -0.49
C SER A 58 7.91 5.72 -0.62
N ILE A 59 7.52 6.29 0.52
CA ILE A 59 6.84 7.58 0.61
C ILE A 59 7.76 8.59 1.28
N GLY A 60 7.67 9.86 0.87
CA GLY A 60 8.41 10.94 1.54
C GLY A 60 7.80 11.29 2.90
N SER A 61 6.47 11.35 2.95
CA SER A 61 5.70 11.56 4.18
C SER A 61 4.32 10.95 4.05
N VAL A 62 3.71 10.60 5.19
CA VAL A 62 2.34 10.06 5.24
C VAL A 62 1.33 11.09 4.73
N ASP A 63 1.49 12.36 5.12
CA ASP A 63 0.59 13.43 4.69
C ASP A 63 0.57 13.64 3.18
N THR A 64 1.75 13.71 2.56
CA THR A 64 1.86 13.82 1.10
C THR A 64 1.26 12.59 0.43
N PHE A 65 1.50 11.40 0.96
CA PHE A 65 0.92 10.17 0.44
C PHE A 65 -0.61 10.15 0.51
N LYS A 66 -1.21 10.53 1.65
CA LYS A 66 -2.67 10.61 1.82
C LYS A 66 -3.31 11.59 0.84
N ARG A 67 -2.70 12.77 0.68
CA ARG A 67 -3.17 13.78 -0.27
C ARG A 67 -3.13 13.24 -1.70
N ASN A 68 -2.00 12.67 -2.10
CA ASN A 68 -1.82 12.12 -3.44
C ASN A 68 -2.79 10.97 -3.72
N LEU A 69 -3.04 10.08 -2.75
CA LEU A 69 -4.04 9.03 -2.92
C LEU A 69 -5.45 9.60 -3.04
N GLY A 70 -5.82 10.57 -2.19
CA GLY A 70 -7.10 11.24 -2.27
C GLY A 70 -7.35 11.87 -3.64
N THR A 71 -6.36 12.62 -4.16
CA THR A 71 -6.41 13.21 -5.50
C THR A 71 -6.52 12.13 -6.57
N ALA A 72 -5.68 11.09 -6.54
CA ALA A 72 -5.72 10.03 -7.55
C ALA A 72 -7.07 9.28 -7.56
N GLN A 73 -7.63 8.98 -6.39
CA GLN A 73 -8.94 8.33 -6.29
C GLN A 73 -10.06 9.24 -6.82
N TRP A 74 -10.00 10.54 -6.53
CA TRP A 74 -10.94 11.51 -7.07
C TRP A 74 -10.85 11.63 -8.60
N GLU A 75 -9.64 11.73 -9.16
CA GLU A 75 -9.41 11.78 -10.60
C GLU A 75 -9.85 10.49 -11.32
N LEU A 76 -9.76 9.35 -10.65
CA LEU A 76 -10.25 8.07 -11.15
C LEU A 76 -11.76 7.88 -10.98
N GLY A 77 -12.47 8.84 -10.36
CA GLY A 77 -13.91 8.73 -10.09
C GLY A 77 -14.27 7.67 -9.05
N ILE A 78 -13.33 7.31 -8.16
CA ILE A 78 -13.57 6.33 -7.09
C ILE A 78 -14.40 6.99 -5.99
N GLU A 79 -15.62 6.49 -5.81
CA GLU A 79 -16.55 6.96 -4.78
C GLU A 79 -15.96 6.80 -3.37
N PRO A 80 -16.34 7.66 -2.40
CA PRO A 80 -15.84 7.59 -1.02
C PRO A 80 -15.96 6.21 -0.38
N LEU A 81 -17.04 5.47 -0.70
CA LEU A 81 -17.30 4.12 -0.18
C LEU A 81 -16.37 3.05 -0.76
N ASN A 82 -15.79 3.31 -1.94
CA ASN A 82 -14.88 2.41 -2.64
C ASN A 82 -13.42 2.85 -2.50
N GLN A 83 -13.14 3.82 -1.63
CA GLN A 83 -11.78 4.28 -1.38
C GLN A 83 -10.95 3.19 -0.72
N THR A 84 -9.70 3.10 -1.14
CA THR A 84 -8.75 2.11 -0.65
C THR A 84 -8.46 2.35 0.83
N ALA A 85 -8.66 1.32 1.64
CA ALA A 85 -8.37 1.37 3.07
C ALA A 85 -6.87 1.52 3.33
N MET A 86 -6.49 2.33 4.33
CA MET A 86 -5.11 2.44 4.80
C MET A 86 -4.97 1.86 6.21
N VAL A 87 -4.00 0.96 6.39
CA VAL A 87 -3.63 0.39 7.70
C VAL A 87 -2.25 0.90 8.07
N TYR A 88 -2.08 1.40 9.30
CA TYR A 88 -0.79 1.88 9.78
C TYR A 88 -0.16 0.82 10.66
N THR A 89 1.09 0.47 10.37
CA THR A 89 1.83 -0.55 11.13
C THR A 89 3.23 -0.04 11.40
N SER A 90 3.69 -0.23 12.64
CA SER A 90 5.05 0.11 13.07
C SER A 90 5.80 -1.16 13.44
N GLU A 91 7.14 -1.18 13.36
CA GLU A 91 7.96 -2.38 13.71
C GLU A 91 7.68 -2.90 15.12
N SER A 92 7.33 -1.98 16.03
CA SER A 92 7.00 -2.24 17.43
C SER A 92 5.56 -2.70 17.64
N ASP A 93 4.69 -2.55 16.63
CA ASP A 93 3.28 -2.99 16.64
C ASP A 93 3.17 -4.48 16.30
N GLY A 94 4.20 -5.24 16.69
CA GLY A 94 4.12 -6.70 16.75
C GLY A 94 3.05 -7.04 17.75
N ILE A 95 1.81 -7.17 17.27
CA ILE A 95 0.74 -7.87 17.97
C ILE A 95 1.26 -9.29 18.17
N PHE A 96 1.85 -9.48 19.34
CA PHE A 96 2.15 -10.75 19.95
C PHE A 96 0.79 -11.34 20.32
N LEU A 97 0.25 -12.18 19.44
CA LEU A 97 -0.81 -13.14 19.76
C LEU A 97 -0.32 -14.54 19.35
#